data_AF-A0A1I1NI16-F1
#
_entry.id   AF-A0A1I1NI16-F1
#
_cell.length_a   1.000
_cell.length_b   1.000
_cell.length_c   1.000
_cell.angle_alpha   90.00
_cell.angle_beta   90.00
_cell.angle_gamma   90.00
#
_symmetry.space_group_name_H-M   'P 1'
#
loop_
_entity.id
_entity.type
_entity.pdbx_description
1 polymer ?
#
loop_
_entity_poly.entity_id
_entity_poly.type
_entity_poly.pdbx_seq_one_letter_code
_entity_poly.pdbx_strand_id
1 'polypeptide(L)'
;MAKYVLRYCFELGGTCLWSVNDNAKNKFDYPIDNDELPVSKNIVDELYALEEEYHGYIDWNYPPNPSPWTTKQKLDLKKRANMVYLKLL
;
A
#
# COMPACT_ATOMS: atom_id res chain seq x y z
N MET A 1 4.45 -4.73 24.20
CA MET A 1 3.85 -4.99 22.87
C MET A 1 3.68 -3.67 22.14
N ALA A 2 3.79 -3.65 20.82
CA ALA A 2 3.53 -2.45 20.02
C ALA A 2 2.07 -1.99 20.23
N LYS A 3 1.86 -0.67 20.36
CA LYS A 3 0.53 -0.08 20.60
C LYS A 3 -0.38 -0.27 19.38
N TYR A 4 0.13 0.05 18.20
CA TYR A 4 -0.53 -0.11 16.91
C TYR A 4 0.26 -1.13 16.09
N VAL A 5 -0.43 -2.09 15.49
CA VAL A 5 0.16 -3.06 14.57
C VAL A 5 -0.53 -2.91 13.24
N LEU A 6 0.24 -2.56 12.21
CA LEU A 6 -0.23 -2.40 10.85
C LEU A 6 0.40 -3.47 9.94
N ARG A 7 -0.29 -3.85 8.88
CA ARG A 7 0.25 -4.66 7.78
C ARG A 7 0.37 -3.77 6.56
N TYR A 8 1.52 -3.86 5.89
CA TYR A 8 1.76 -3.20 4.62
C TYR A 8 1.70 -4.24 3.48
N CYS A 9 0.62 -4.22 2.71
CA CYS A 9 0.44 -5.07 1.55
C CYS A 9 -0.55 -4.44 0.57
N PHE A 10 -0.30 -4.57 -0.72
CA PHE A 10 -1.14 -3.97 -1.75
C PHE A 10 -2.35 -4.83 -2.07
N GLU A 11 -3.50 -4.18 -2.24
CA GLU A 11 -4.72 -4.75 -2.82
C GLU A 11 -4.98 -4.12 -4.19
N LEU A 12 -5.76 -4.82 -5.01
CA LEU A 12 -6.14 -4.39 -6.35
C LEU A 12 -7.32 -3.43 -6.26
N GLY A 13 -7.03 -2.13 -6.20
CA GLY A 13 -8.04 -1.06 -6.09
C GLY A 13 -8.38 -0.65 -4.65
N GLY A 14 -7.37 -0.58 -3.77
CA GLY A 14 -7.54 -0.16 -2.38
C GLY A 14 -6.23 0.33 -1.74
N THR A 15 -6.28 0.52 -0.42
CA THR A 15 -5.12 0.96 0.38
C THR A 15 -4.02 -0.10 0.43
N CYS A 16 -2.81 0.31 0.78
CA CYS A 16 -1.69 -0.58 1.07
C CYS A 16 -1.45 -0.81 2.57
N LEU A 17 -2.17 -0.12 3.48
CA LEU A 17 -2.00 -0.23 4.92
C LEU A 17 -3.26 -0.73 5.65
N TRP A 18 -3.05 -1.68 6.56
CA TRP A 18 -4.13 -2.45 7.16
C TRP A 18 -3.98 -2.57 8.67
N SER A 19 -5.00 -2.19 9.44
CA SER A 19 -5.01 -2.36 10.89
C SER A 19 -5.03 -3.84 11.29
N VAL A 20 -4.05 -4.30 12.08
CA VAL A 20 -3.94 -5.70 12.51
C VAL A 20 -4.51 -5.93 13.90
N ASN A 21 -4.22 -5.05 14.86
CA ASN A 21 -4.73 -5.15 16.24
C ASN A 21 -5.90 -4.19 16.50
N ASP A 22 -6.67 -4.45 17.57
CA ASP A 22 -7.87 -3.67 17.90
C ASP A 22 -7.55 -2.19 18.16
N ASN A 23 -6.40 -1.90 18.76
CA ASN A 23 -5.94 -0.51 18.94
C ASN A 23 -5.76 0.23 17.61
N ALA A 24 -5.22 -0.43 16.59
CA ALA A 24 -5.07 0.16 15.25
C ALA A 24 -6.43 0.35 14.59
N LYS A 25 -7.30 -0.67 14.63
CA LYS A 25 -8.66 -0.60 14.05
C LYS A 25 -9.47 0.53 14.68
N ASN A 26 -9.44 0.65 16.01
CA ASN A 26 -10.15 1.70 16.73
C ASN A 26 -9.61 3.11 16.42
N LYS A 27 -8.35 3.23 15.99
CA LYS A 27 -7.70 4.53 15.73
C LYS A 27 -7.73 4.94 14.26
N PHE A 28 -7.57 4.00 13.34
CA PHE A 28 -7.34 4.23 11.91
C PHE A 28 -8.37 3.53 11.01
N ASP A 29 -9.34 2.81 11.58
CA ASP A 29 -10.29 1.95 10.87
C ASP A 29 -9.60 0.77 10.12
N TYR A 30 -10.37 0.06 9.29
CA TYR A 30 -9.92 -1.01 8.41
C TYR A 30 -10.78 -1.06 7.15
N PRO A 31 -10.27 -0.74 5.94
CA PRO A 31 -8.91 -0.32 5.58
C PRO A 31 -8.45 1.01 6.20
N ILE A 32 -7.13 1.27 6.24
CA ILE A 32 -6.59 2.55 6.70
C ILE A 32 -6.58 3.55 5.53
N ASP A 33 -7.17 4.72 5.76
CA ASP A 33 -6.96 5.88 4.90
C ASP A 33 -5.58 6.50 5.16
N ASN A 34 -4.76 6.69 4.11
CA ASN A 34 -3.39 7.16 4.27
C ASN A 34 -3.32 8.57 4.88
N ASP A 35 -4.35 9.40 4.66
CA ASP A 35 -4.47 10.74 5.25
C ASP A 35 -4.66 10.72 6.79
N GLU A 36 -5.09 9.60 7.37
CA GLU A 36 -5.25 9.45 8.84
C GLU A 36 -3.95 9.05 9.55
N LEU A 37 -2.89 8.75 8.79
CA LEU A 37 -1.59 8.36 9.35
C LEU A 37 -0.84 9.59 9.90
N PRO A 38 -0.18 9.47 11.06
CA PRO A 38 0.61 10.55 11.65
C PRO A 38 2.00 10.67 10.98
N VAL A 39 2.03 10.74 9.64
CA VAL A 39 3.25 10.84 8.83
C VAL A 39 3.22 12.11 7.98
N SER A 40 4.34 12.46 7.35
CA SER A 40 4.38 13.64 6.47
C SER A 40 3.49 13.45 5.24
N LYS A 41 2.92 14.53 4.72
CA LYS A 41 2.15 14.53 3.47
C LYS A 41 2.91 13.88 2.29
N ASN A 42 4.23 14.06 2.21
CA ASN A 42 5.03 13.43 1.17
C ASN A 42 4.97 11.89 1.22
N ILE A 43 4.96 11.29 2.42
CA ILE A 43 4.82 9.84 2.58
C ILE A 43 3.42 9.40 2.17
N VAL A 44 2.38 10.16 2.54
CA VAL A 44 1.00 9.90 2.11
C VAL A 44 0.88 9.93 0.58
N ASP A 45 1.42 10.97 -0.07
CA ASP A 45 1.41 11.10 -1.53
C ASP A 45 2.17 9.94 -2.21
N GLU A 46 3.29 9.48 -1.62
CA GLU A 46 4.03 8.30 -2.09
C GLU A 46 3.21 7.00 -1.95
N LEU A 47 2.45 6.83 -0.87
CA LEU A 47 1.58 5.66 -0.66
C LEU A 47 0.47 5.61 -1.72
N TYR A 48 -0.27 6.71 -1.92
CA TYR A 48 -1.30 6.78 -2.95
C TYR A 48 -0.75 6.58 -4.37
N ALA A 49 0.44 7.13 -4.66
CA ALA A 49 1.07 6.92 -5.97
C ALA A 49 1.42 5.45 -6.22
N LEU A 50 1.89 4.73 -5.17
CA LEU A 50 2.17 3.29 -5.27
C LEU A 50 0.89 2.45 -5.43
N GLU A 51 -0.18 2.81 -4.72
CA GLU A 51 -1.49 2.15 -4.82
C GLU A 51 -2.08 2.30 -6.22
N GLU A 52 -2.12 3.53 -6.73
CA GLU A 52 -2.62 3.84 -8.07
C GLU A 52 -1.79 3.13 -9.14
N GLU A 53 -0.46 3.13 -9.01
CA GLU A 53 0.38 2.37 -9.93
C GLU A 53 0.07 0.87 -9.85
N TYR A 54 0.02 0.28 -8.64
CA TYR A 54 -0.25 -1.15 -8.47
C TYR A 54 -1.60 -1.59 -9.04
N HIS A 55 -2.58 -0.70 -9.16
CA HIS A 55 -3.83 -0.97 -9.87
C HIS A 55 -3.59 -1.43 -11.31
N GLY A 56 -2.55 -0.92 -11.98
CA GLY A 56 -2.14 -1.33 -13.33
C GLY A 56 -1.50 -2.73 -13.41
N TYR A 57 -1.28 -3.41 -12.29
CA TYR A 57 -0.72 -4.78 -12.28
C TYR A 57 -1.70 -5.81 -12.88
N ILE A 58 -3.01 -5.56 -12.85
CA ILE A 58 -4.01 -6.40 -13.54
C ILE A 58 -4.24 -5.91 -14.97
N ASP A 59 -4.41 -6.84 -15.90
CA ASP A 59 -5.08 -6.58 -17.17
C ASP A 59 -6.59 -6.45 -16.93
N TRP A 60 -7.08 -5.22 -16.77
CA TRP A 60 -8.51 -4.97 -16.47
C TRP A 60 -9.45 -5.34 -17.63
N ASN A 61 -8.95 -5.46 -18.86
CA ASN A 61 -9.77 -5.92 -19.98
C ASN A 61 -10.07 -7.42 -19.84
N TYR A 62 -9.15 -8.20 -19.26
CA TYR A 62 -9.33 -9.61 -18.99
C TYR A 62 -8.47 -10.07 -17.79
N PRO A 63 -8.97 -9.94 -16.55
CA PRO A 63 -8.18 -10.21 -15.33
C PRO A 63 -7.50 -11.57 -15.21
N PRO A 64 -8.01 -12.66 -15.83
CA PRO A 64 -7.31 -13.93 -15.85
C PRO A 64 -5.98 -13.93 -16.61
N ASN A 65 -5.71 -12.92 -17.46
CA ASN A 65 -4.43 -12.79 -18.14
C ASN A 65 -3.27 -12.60 -17.14
N PRO A 66 -2.04 -13.00 -17.53
CA PRO A 66 -0.86 -12.56 -16.81
C PRO A 66 -0.81 -11.04 -16.71
N SER A 67 -0.24 -10.54 -15.62
CA SER A 67 -0.01 -9.10 -15.44
C SER A 67 0.66 -8.47 -16.68
N PRO A 68 0.15 -7.34 -17.20
CA PRO A 68 0.71 -6.66 -18.36
C PRO A 68 2.08 -6.00 -18.05
N TRP A 69 2.49 -6.01 -16.79
CA TRP A 69 3.76 -5.43 -16.37
C TRP A 69 4.96 -6.26 -16.81
N THR A 70 5.97 -5.54 -17.28
CA THR A 70 7.31 -6.07 -17.48
C THR A 70 7.95 -6.43 -16.13
N THR A 71 8.96 -7.31 -16.17
CA THR A 71 9.79 -7.62 -14.99
C THR A 71 10.41 -6.36 -14.38
N LYS A 72 10.79 -5.37 -15.21
CA LYS A 72 11.37 -4.11 -14.75
C LYS A 72 10.39 -3.30 -13.89
N GLN A 73 9.13 -3.18 -14.31
CA GLN A 73 8.09 -2.47 -13.55
C GLN A 73 7.84 -3.16 -12.21
N LYS A 74 7.73 -4.50 -12.20
CA LYS A 74 7.54 -5.27 -10.96
C LYS A 74 8.69 -5.05 -9.96
N LEU A 75 9.93 -5.04 -10.44
CA LEU A 75 11.11 -4.80 -9.61
C LEU A 75 11.19 -3.36 -9.10
N ASP A 76 10.85 -2.39 -9.95
CA ASP A 76 10.86 -0.98 -9.60
C ASP A 76 9.82 -0.63 -8.52
N LEU A 77 8.57 -1.06 -8.71
CA LEU A 77 7.51 -0.87 -7.71
C LEU A 77 7.92 -1.53 -6.38
N LYS A 78 8.39 -2.79 -6.42
CA LYS A 78 8.85 -3.49 -5.20
C LYS A 78 9.95 -2.71 -4.48
N LYS A 79 10.91 -2.15 -5.22
CA LYS A 79 11.98 -1.33 -4.65
C LYS A 79 11.41 -0.07 -4.00
N ARG A 80 10.54 0.69 -4.66
CA ARG A 80 9.92 1.90 -4.11
C ARG A 80 9.02 1.60 -2.92
N ALA A 81 8.20 0.56 -2.99
CA ALA A 81 7.37 0.10 -1.88
C ALA A 81 8.22 -0.24 -0.64
N ASN A 82 9.35 -0.93 -0.81
CA ASN A 82 10.28 -1.20 0.28
C ASN A 82 10.91 0.07 0.87
N MET A 83 11.23 1.06 0.02
CA MET A 83 11.74 2.35 0.52
C MET A 83 10.69 3.10 1.35
N VAL A 84 9.41 3.09 0.93
CA VAL A 84 8.31 3.67 1.70
C VAL A 84 8.10 2.92 3.01
N TYR A 85 8.14 1.59 2.99
CA TYR A 85 8.06 0.78 4.22
C TYR A 85 9.11 1.19 5.25
N LEU A 86 10.36 1.42 4.83
CA LEU A 86 11.42 1.87 5.73
C LEU A 86 11.18 3.27 6.30
N LYS A 87 10.44 4.15 5.60
CA LYS A 87 10.04 5.48 6.10
C LYS A 87 8.90 5.42 7.13
N LEU A 88 8.20 4.29 7.25
CA LEU A 88 7.08 4.08 8.18
C LEU A 88 7.52 3.48 9.53
N LEU A 89 8.79 3.08 9.66
CA LEU A 89 9.37 2.52 10.90
C LEU A 89 9.89 3.61 11.82
#